data_AF-A0A4Y7UHD7-F1
#
_entry.id   AF-A0A4Y7UHD7-F1
#
_cell.length_a   1.000
_cell.length_b   1.000
_cell.length_c   1.000
_cell.angle_alpha   90.00
_cell.angle_beta   90.00
_cell.angle_gamma   90.00
#
_symmetry.space_group_name_H-M   'P 1'
#
loop_
_entity.id
_entity.type
_entity.pdbx_description
1 polymer ?
#
loop_
_entity_poly.entity_id
_entity_poly.type
_entity_poly.pdbx_seq_one_letter_code
_entity_poly.pdbx_strand_id
1 'polypeptide(L)'
;MPTKNFIPFIKTVVFAIVLSLSGCSSESEIIENSDKKSILMLHKNYEFLKSKESLFNAITNSGTQKTISKRTVQALDFKIFTDRLTYVKNEEKAKESFTFYIERNNYSPASNTIENLILTKGFNEEEYKAYIITYFFPDGIASEHKNFKVTGFKAVNSETFSFNNLTSKSACENTYEYMVIETAHKCYSGNHSGASEAANCEGKGSLPYSTYQVVAYLTDSCGEGVAGGGTGGDQSGAGGGRSSTPGSGGGAPVDTGISLPPSCQSVDCEVPILANDINVLLGNTLNFEQLTFLFNNDNIATEVKNYLDQNTNAAAKALTTQIIAAMVANPGLKINFTASVNSPMNIDILAITNATTEGKKFLEVYDALTKSPEFKKLFIDMFAESKRFNVKFEIAEKVYENDDPTKKEVNANTSKIAGTDNYIIKINKKIFNKGTDFSQIRIKNAKTILHECIHAFLFVKSKNSTIGMDIETVIDKIYPTTDEQHNFMAEKMIPTMQKILSQIRDLVTTTAGRNVLDTQITMHPTQTPLTSTPWIWSEYYKFLSLKGLEKTVYFKNNFPTGSDQWKLLTKYIEYGHNELDK
;
A
#
# COMPACT_ATOMS: atom_id res chain seq x y z
N MET A 1 27.21 39.57 -58.93
CA MET A 1 26.76 38.34 -59.61
C MET A 1 26.42 37.29 -58.56
N PRO A 2 25.36 36.49 -58.77
CA PRO A 2 24.38 36.22 -57.73
C PRO A 2 24.45 34.79 -57.15
N THR A 3 24.20 34.70 -55.86
CA THR A 3 23.83 33.49 -55.12
C THR A 3 22.41 33.06 -55.51
N LYS A 4 22.29 31.95 -56.25
CA LYS A 4 20.99 31.35 -56.59
C LYS A 4 20.64 30.21 -55.62
N ASN A 5 19.68 30.50 -54.75
CA ASN A 5 18.50 29.70 -54.42
C ASN A 5 18.63 28.17 -54.52
N PHE A 6 18.88 27.53 -53.38
CA PHE A 6 18.72 26.07 -53.20
C PHE A 6 17.83 25.74 -51.99
N ILE A 7 16.83 26.57 -51.70
CA ILE A 7 15.94 26.44 -50.53
C ILE A 7 14.44 26.22 -50.84
N PRO A 8 13.87 26.38 -52.06
CA PRO A 8 12.43 26.15 -52.23
C PRO A 8 12.07 24.67 -52.44
N PHE A 9 12.99 23.80 -52.86
CA PHE A 9 12.63 22.42 -53.22
C PHE A 9 12.37 21.51 -52.01
N ILE A 10 13.05 21.74 -50.88
CA ILE A 10 12.89 20.90 -49.69
C ILE A 10 11.55 21.19 -48.97
N LYS A 11 11.05 22.43 -49.02
CA LYS A 11 9.75 22.77 -48.41
C LYS A 11 8.57 22.18 -49.19
N THR A 12 8.66 22.08 -50.52
CA THR A 12 7.59 21.49 -51.33
C THR A 12 7.56 19.97 -51.21
N VAL A 13 8.71 19.30 -51.10
CA VAL A 13 8.77 17.84 -50.91
C VAL A 13 8.28 17.43 -49.52
N VAL A 14 8.59 18.19 -48.47
CA VAL A 14 8.08 17.91 -47.11
C VAL A 14 6.57 18.18 -47.00
N PHE A 15 6.03 19.20 -47.68
CA PHE A 15 4.59 19.45 -47.69
C PHE A 15 3.81 18.40 -48.52
N ALA A 16 4.39 17.90 -49.61
CA ALA A 16 3.80 16.83 -50.41
C ALA A 16 3.80 15.46 -49.69
N ILE A 17 4.84 15.16 -48.91
CA ILE A 17 4.91 13.91 -48.11
C ILE A 17 3.91 13.94 -46.95
N VAL A 18 3.66 15.11 -46.34
CA VAL A 18 2.65 15.27 -45.29
C VAL A 18 1.21 15.20 -45.85
N LEU A 19 0.99 15.62 -47.10
CA LEU A 19 -0.29 15.46 -47.79
C LEU A 19 -0.52 14.05 -48.36
N SER A 20 0.53 13.28 -48.68
CA SER A 20 0.40 11.88 -49.11
C SER A 20 0.25 10.88 -47.96
N LEU A 21 0.48 11.30 -46.70
CA LEU A 21 0.27 10.48 -45.51
C LEU A 21 -1.06 10.75 -44.79
N SER A 22 -1.93 11.58 -45.36
CA SER A 22 -3.29 11.88 -44.85
C SER A 22 -4.42 11.30 -45.72
N GLY A 23 -4.09 10.43 -46.69
CA GLY A 23 -5.05 9.83 -47.63
C GLY A 23 -5.12 8.30 -47.56
N CYS A 24 -5.55 7.75 -46.43
CA CYS A 24 -6.06 6.38 -46.32
C CYS A 24 -7.25 6.39 -45.35
N SER A 25 -8.35 7.04 -45.75
CA SER A 25 -9.66 6.65 -45.26
C SER A 25 -10.05 5.38 -46.01
N SER A 26 -9.89 4.23 -45.36
CA SER A 26 -10.70 3.07 -45.74
C SER A 26 -12.16 3.51 -45.68
N GLU A 27 -12.92 3.27 -46.76
CA GLU A 27 -14.37 3.33 -46.74
C GLU A 27 -14.88 2.44 -45.61
N SER A 28 -15.10 3.03 -44.45
CA SER A 28 -15.93 2.43 -43.42
C SER A 28 -17.35 2.55 -43.92
N GLU A 29 -17.99 1.40 -44.17
CA GLU A 29 -19.44 1.32 -44.21
C GLU A 29 -20.00 2.22 -43.10
N ILE A 30 -20.89 3.13 -43.49
CA ILE A 30 -21.71 3.88 -42.54
C ILE A 30 -22.61 2.83 -41.89
N ILE A 31 -22.11 2.21 -40.82
CA ILE A 31 -22.94 1.57 -39.83
C ILE A 31 -23.66 2.75 -39.17
N GLU A 32 -24.96 2.88 -39.45
CA GLU A 32 -25.85 3.71 -38.64
C GLU A 32 -25.48 3.47 -37.18
N ASN A 33 -25.13 4.55 -36.47
CA ASN A 33 -24.97 4.52 -35.02
C ASN A 33 -26.27 3.97 -34.43
N SER A 34 -26.33 2.67 -34.16
CA SER A 34 -27.34 2.12 -33.30
C SER A 34 -27.13 2.82 -31.96
N ASP A 35 -28.12 3.59 -31.52
CA ASP A 35 -28.13 4.24 -30.21
C ASP A 35 -27.50 3.29 -29.19
N LYS A 36 -26.31 3.66 -28.69
CA LYS A 36 -25.61 2.85 -27.68
C LYS A 36 -26.43 2.94 -26.41
N LYS A 37 -27.30 1.94 -26.25
CA LYS A 37 -28.22 1.76 -25.12
C LYS A 37 -27.40 1.70 -23.84
N SER A 38 -27.41 2.78 -23.06
CA SER A 38 -26.59 2.89 -21.85
C SER A 38 -27.31 2.28 -20.66
N ILE A 39 -26.84 1.12 -20.20
CA ILE A 39 -27.17 0.59 -18.88
C ILE A 39 -26.23 1.29 -17.87
N LEU A 40 -26.80 2.02 -16.91
CA LEU A 40 -26.03 2.69 -15.86
C LEU A 40 -25.91 1.75 -14.65
N MET A 41 -24.70 1.26 -14.40
CA MET A 41 -24.38 0.44 -13.23
C MET A 41 -23.54 1.24 -12.24
N LEU A 42 -23.95 1.29 -10.98
CA LEU A 42 -23.29 2.08 -9.93
C LEU A 42 -23.14 1.25 -8.65
N HIS A 43 -21.96 1.28 -8.04
CA HIS A 43 -21.81 0.81 -6.66
C HIS A 43 -22.24 1.89 -5.68
N LYS A 44 -23.09 1.52 -4.73
CA LYS A 44 -23.72 2.43 -3.77
C LYS A 44 -23.60 1.89 -2.34
N ASN A 45 -23.68 2.79 -1.39
CA ASN A 45 -23.55 2.49 0.04
C ASN A 45 -24.92 2.49 0.74
N TYR A 46 -24.90 2.18 2.03
CA TYR A 46 -26.09 2.13 2.89
C TYR A 46 -26.87 3.46 2.96
N GLU A 47 -26.18 4.61 2.92
CA GLU A 47 -26.84 5.92 2.94
C GLU A 47 -27.62 6.18 1.64
N PHE A 48 -27.12 5.72 0.50
CA PHE A 48 -27.90 5.73 -0.74
C PHE A 48 -29.14 4.83 -0.65
N LEU A 49 -29.03 3.64 -0.04
CA LEU A 49 -30.19 2.77 0.17
C LEU A 49 -31.25 3.46 1.04
N LYS A 50 -30.84 4.09 2.15
CA LYS A 50 -31.74 4.88 3.02
C LYS A 50 -32.45 6.00 2.28
N SER A 51 -31.78 6.65 1.33
CA SER A 51 -32.40 7.69 0.49
C SER A 51 -33.56 7.16 -0.36
N LYS A 52 -33.64 5.83 -0.56
CA LYS A 52 -34.77 5.14 -1.20
C LYS A 52 -35.74 4.65 -0.14
N GLU A 53 -36.41 5.60 0.52
CA GLU A 53 -37.24 5.37 1.72
C GLU A 53 -38.23 4.20 1.58
N SER A 54 -38.92 4.05 0.44
CA SER A 54 -39.84 2.93 0.20
C SER A 54 -39.15 1.56 0.18
N LEU A 55 -38.01 1.46 -0.49
CA LEU A 55 -37.19 0.25 -0.56
C LEU A 55 -36.55 -0.05 0.80
N PHE A 56 -35.99 0.97 1.44
CA PHE A 56 -35.38 0.86 2.76
C PHE A 56 -36.40 0.38 3.79
N ASN A 57 -37.61 0.94 3.80
CA ASN A 57 -38.70 0.52 4.66
C ASN A 57 -39.18 -0.90 4.32
N ALA A 58 -39.22 -1.30 3.04
CA ALA A 58 -39.55 -2.66 2.66
C ALA A 58 -38.50 -3.69 3.16
N ILE A 59 -37.22 -3.29 3.21
CA ILE A 59 -36.13 -4.13 3.72
C ILE A 59 -36.07 -4.14 5.25
N THR A 60 -36.48 -3.07 5.92
CA THR A 60 -36.28 -2.87 7.37
C THR A 60 -37.55 -3.00 8.23
N ASN A 61 -38.74 -2.74 7.70
CA ASN A 61 -40.01 -2.68 8.46
C ASN A 61 -40.94 -3.88 8.29
N SER A 62 -40.51 -4.97 7.66
CA SER A 62 -41.32 -6.19 7.48
C SER A 62 -41.57 -7.00 8.77
N GLY A 63 -41.28 -6.42 9.95
CA GLY A 63 -41.46 -7.01 11.28
C GLY A 63 -42.88 -6.91 11.89
N THR A 64 -43.86 -6.28 11.23
CA THR A 64 -45.26 -6.32 11.68
C THR A 64 -46.00 -7.50 11.06
N GLN A 65 -45.94 -8.63 11.76
CA GLN A 65 -46.62 -9.88 11.45
C GLN A 65 -48.10 -9.71 11.03
N LYS A 66 -48.43 -10.17 9.81
CA LYS A 66 -49.75 -10.78 9.55
C LYS A 66 -49.58 -12.29 9.67
N THR A 67 -50.24 -12.86 10.67
CA THR A 67 -50.35 -14.30 10.90
C THR A 67 -50.94 -14.99 9.66
N ILE A 68 -50.13 -15.74 8.92
CA ILE A 68 -50.59 -16.57 7.80
C ILE A 68 -50.26 -18.03 8.11
N SER A 69 -51.28 -18.87 7.99
CA SER A 69 -51.34 -20.28 8.36
C SER A 69 -50.44 -21.18 7.50
N LYS A 70 -49.65 -22.01 8.18
CA LYS A 70 -49.11 -23.33 7.80
C LYS A 70 -49.00 -23.63 6.29
N ARG A 71 -47.88 -23.22 5.69
CA ARG A 71 -47.11 -24.04 4.74
C ARG A 71 -45.65 -23.96 5.17
N THR A 72 -45.02 -25.11 5.37
CA THR A 72 -43.63 -25.22 5.82
C THR A 72 -42.68 -24.85 4.69
N VAL A 73 -42.59 -23.57 4.37
CA VAL A 73 -41.40 -23.01 3.73
C VAL A 73 -40.36 -22.99 4.85
N GLN A 74 -39.31 -23.81 4.74
CA GLN A 74 -38.15 -23.63 5.62
C GLN A 74 -37.73 -22.17 5.46
N ALA A 75 -37.84 -21.38 6.53
CA ALA A 75 -37.32 -20.02 6.53
C ALA A 75 -35.82 -20.14 6.23
N LEU A 76 -35.44 -19.76 5.01
CA LEU A 76 -34.06 -19.78 4.60
C LEU A 76 -33.41 -18.58 5.27
N ASP A 77 -32.74 -18.80 6.39
CA ASP A 77 -32.05 -17.71 7.06
C ASP A 77 -30.80 -17.32 6.27
N PHE A 78 -30.80 -16.09 5.75
CA PHE A 78 -29.62 -15.48 5.13
C PHE A 78 -29.44 -14.04 5.62
N LYS A 79 -28.19 -13.60 5.67
CA LYS A 79 -27.78 -12.23 5.99
C LYS A 79 -27.67 -11.42 4.72
N ILE A 80 -28.21 -10.21 4.71
CA ILE A 80 -28.11 -9.27 3.58
C ILE A 80 -27.03 -8.23 3.91
N PHE A 81 -26.09 -8.03 3.00
CA PHE A 81 -25.02 -7.04 3.14
C PHE A 81 -25.45 -5.73 2.47
N THR A 82 -25.90 -4.77 3.28
CA THR A 82 -26.52 -3.50 2.83
C THR A 82 -25.53 -2.33 2.74
N ASP A 83 -24.30 -2.51 3.20
CA ASP A 83 -23.22 -1.53 3.10
C ASP A 83 -22.66 -1.42 1.67
N ARG A 84 -22.92 -2.42 0.83
CA ARG A 84 -22.39 -2.57 -0.53
C ARG A 84 -23.47 -3.11 -1.46
N LEU A 85 -24.08 -2.25 -2.26
CA LEU A 85 -25.10 -2.64 -3.24
C LEU A 85 -24.72 -2.19 -4.64
N THR A 86 -25.07 -3.01 -5.63
CA THR A 86 -24.98 -2.63 -7.04
C THR A 86 -26.33 -2.13 -7.49
N TYR A 87 -26.40 -0.87 -7.91
CA TYR A 87 -27.59 -0.24 -8.46
C TYR A 87 -27.47 -0.23 -9.99
N VAL A 88 -28.42 -0.85 -10.68
CA VAL A 88 -28.50 -0.77 -12.13
C VAL A 88 -29.74 0.02 -12.51
N LYS A 89 -29.58 1.02 -13.37
CA LYS A 89 -30.67 1.78 -13.97
C LYS A 89 -30.60 1.67 -15.48
N ASN A 90 -31.68 1.21 -16.07
CA ASN A 90 -31.89 1.20 -17.51
C ASN A 90 -32.92 2.28 -17.85
N GLU A 91 -32.46 3.41 -18.40
CA GLU A 91 -33.31 4.56 -18.65
C GLU A 91 -34.34 4.30 -19.77
N GLU A 92 -33.98 3.49 -20.78
CA GLU A 92 -34.86 3.15 -21.90
C GLU A 92 -35.95 2.16 -21.50
N LYS A 93 -35.60 1.11 -20.75
CA LYS A 93 -36.56 0.11 -20.26
C LYS A 93 -37.29 0.58 -19.02
N ALA A 94 -36.93 1.76 -18.52
CA ALA A 94 -37.45 2.34 -17.30
C ALA A 94 -37.41 1.29 -16.17
N LYS A 95 -36.25 0.66 -15.96
CA LYS A 95 -36.06 -0.36 -14.93
C LYS A 95 -34.95 0.07 -13.99
N GLU A 96 -35.15 -0.17 -12.71
CA GLU A 96 -34.08 -0.11 -11.73
C GLU A 96 -33.93 -1.44 -11.01
N SER A 97 -32.71 -1.77 -10.60
CA SER A 97 -32.41 -2.93 -9.80
C SER A 97 -31.36 -2.64 -8.74
N PHE A 98 -31.45 -3.36 -7.63
CA PHE A 98 -30.56 -3.30 -6.49
C PHE A 98 -30.09 -4.73 -6.21
N THR A 99 -28.79 -4.99 -6.38
CA THR A 99 -28.18 -6.28 -6.08
C THR A 99 -27.43 -6.19 -4.76
N PHE A 100 -27.73 -7.09 -3.84
CA PHE A 100 -27.10 -7.26 -2.55
C PHE A 100 -26.41 -8.61 -2.50
N TYR A 101 -25.21 -8.66 -1.94
CA TYR A 101 -24.63 -9.93 -1.52
C TYR A 101 -25.44 -10.51 -0.35
N ILE A 102 -25.66 -11.83 -0.36
CA ILE A 102 -26.30 -12.55 0.75
C ILE A 102 -25.48 -13.76 1.18
N GLU A 103 -25.55 -14.09 2.46
CA GLU A 103 -24.89 -15.29 3.02
C GLU A 103 -25.88 -16.09 3.87
N ARG A 104 -26.11 -17.36 3.53
CA ARG A 104 -26.96 -18.25 4.32
C ARG A 104 -26.32 -18.60 5.66
N ASN A 105 -27.12 -18.75 6.71
CA ASN A 105 -26.62 -19.08 8.06
C ASN A 105 -25.84 -20.41 8.13
N ASN A 106 -26.08 -21.33 7.19
CA ASN A 106 -25.36 -22.60 7.05
C ASN A 106 -24.46 -22.62 5.80
N TYR A 107 -23.97 -21.46 5.36
CA TYR A 107 -23.06 -21.37 4.22
C TYR A 107 -21.82 -22.25 4.46
N SER A 108 -21.63 -23.24 3.60
CA SER A 108 -20.42 -24.06 3.58
C SER A 108 -19.43 -23.41 2.61
N PRO A 109 -18.24 -22.97 3.05
CA PRO A 109 -17.20 -22.42 2.18
C PRO A 109 -16.66 -23.41 1.11
N ALA A 110 -17.23 -24.62 1.04
CA ALA A 110 -16.91 -25.65 0.05
C ALA A 110 -17.88 -25.65 -1.15
N SER A 111 -18.95 -24.83 -1.16
CA SER A 111 -19.94 -24.89 -2.24
C SER A 111 -19.55 -24.12 -3.51
N ASN A 112 -18.45 -23.36 -3.51
CA ASN A 112 -18.00 -22.50 -4.62
C ASN A 112 -19.11 -21.61 -5.21
N THR A 113 -20.09 -21.24 -4.39
CA THR A 113 -21.25 -20.46 -4.84
C THR A 113 -21.28 -19.09 -4.19
N ILE A 114 -21.61 -18.06 -4.97
CA ILE A 114 -21.98 -16.74 -4.44
C ILE A 114 -23.47 -16.58 -4.62
N GLU A 115 -24.17 -16.04 -3.64
CA GLU A 115 -25.58 -15.72 -3.76
C GLU A 115 -25.79 -14.20 -3.67
N ASN A 116 -26.62 -13.67 -4.56
CA ASN A 116 -27.04 -12.28 -4.53
C ASN A 116 -28.57 -12.20 -4.46
N LEU A 117 -29.09 -11.30 -3.62
CA LEU A 117 -30.46 -10.85 -3.65
C LEU A 117 -30.57 -9.68 -4.64
N ILE A 118 -31.40 -9.81 -5.68
CA ILE A 118 -31.69 -8.75 -6.64
C ILE A 118 -33.12 -8.27 -6.42
N LEU A 119 -33.28 -6.98 -6.15
CA LEU A 119 -34.56 -6.29 -6.10
C LEU A 119 -34.69 -5.45 -7.36
N THR A 120 -35.62 -5.77 -8.25
CA THR A 120 -35.84 -5.01 -9.49
C THR A 120 -37.27 -4.52 -9.60
N LYS A 121 -37.43 -3.35 -10.21
CA LYS A 121 -38.70 -2.67 -10.37
C LYS A 121 -38.73 -1.97 -11.72
N GLY A 122 -39.81 -2.19 -12.46
CA GLY A 122 -40.16 -1.34 -13.60
C GLY A 122 -40.70 0.01 -13.15
N PHE A 123 -40.56 1.04 -13.98
CA PHE A 123 -40.93 2.43 -13.69
C PHE A 123 -42.43 2.61 -13.41
N ASN A 124 -43.25 1.74 -14.01
CA ASN A 124 -44.70 1.69 -13.81
C ASN A 124 -45.13 0.62 -12.80
N GLU A 125 -44.19 -0.12 -12.22
CA GLU A 125 -44.52 -1.07 -11.16
C GLU A 125 -44.53 -0.30 -9.84
N GLU A 126 -45.40 -0.66 -8.90
CA GLU A 126 -45.39 -0.05 -7.56
C GLU A 126 -44.46 -0.82 -6.62
N GLU A 127 -44.26 -2.10 -6.89
CA GLU A 127 -43.54 -3.06 -6.05
C GLU A 127 -42.23 -3.52 -6.69
N TYR A 128 -41.26 -3.88 -5.85
CA TYR A 128 -40.04 -4.56 -6.29
C TYR A 128 -40.27 -6.07 -6.36
N LYS A 129 -39.79 -6.69 -7.43
CA LYS A 129 -39.63 -8.13 -7.55
C LYS A 129 -38.28 -8.52 -6.96
N ALA A 130 -38.26 -9.55 -6.13
CA ALA A 130 -37.05 -10.07 -5.52
C ALA A 130 -36.63 -11.39 -6.17
N TYR A 131 -35.34 -11.54 -6.43
CA TYR A 131 -34.73 -12.73 -6.97
C TYR A 131 -33.51 -13.10 -6.11
N ILE A 132 -33.30 -14.38 -5.84
CA ILE A 132 -32.01 -14.87 -5.37
C ILE A 132 -31.32 -15.51 -6.55
N ILE A 133 -30.13 -15.03 -6.88
CA ILE A 133 -29.30 -15.58 -7.94
C ILE A 133 -28.08 -16.23 -7.32
N THR A 134 -27.90 -17.52 -7.61
CA THR A 134 -26.75 -18.30 -7.20
C THR A 134 -25.79 -18.43 -8.38
N TYR A 135 -24.56 -17.94 -8.20
CA TYR A 135 -23.47 -18.04 -9.15
C TYR A 135 -22.58 -19.21 -8.75
N PHE A 136 -22.30 -20.12 -9.68
CA PHE A 136 -21.39 -21.25 -9.48
C PHE A 136 -20.03 -20.90 -10.07
N PHE A 137 -18.97 -21.03 -9.28
CA PHE A 137 -17.59 -20.82 -9.73
C PHE A 137 -16.86 -22.16 -9.83
N PRO A 138 -16.00 -22.36 -10.85
CA PRO A 138 -15.07 -23.48 -10.89
C PRO A 138 -14.13 -23.48 -9.67
N ASP A 139 -13.65 -24.68 -9.28
CA ASP A 139 -12.64 -24.84 -8.23
C ASP A 139 -11.43 -23.91 -8.47
N GLY A 140 -11.01 -23.18 -7.43
CA GLY A 140 -9.87 -22.25 -7.47
C GLY A 140 -10.24 -20.75 -7.49
N ILE A 141 -11.32 -20.36 -8.17
CA ILE A 141 -11.81 -18.96 -8.18
C ILE A 141 -12.56 -18.66 -6.88
N ALA A 142 -13.28 -19.67 -6.37
CA ALA A 142 -13.95 -19.61 -5.10
C ALA A 142 -12.97 -19.38 -3.92
N SER A 143 -11.78 -19.97 -3.91
CA SER A 143 -10.83 -19.73 -2.80
C SER A 143 -10.45 -18.26 -2.59
N GLU A 144 -10.59 -17.39 -3.59
CA GLU A 144 -10.32 -15.96 -3.47
C GLU A 144 -11.39 -15.20 -2.68
N HIS A 145 -12.63 -15.72 -2.57
CA HIS A 145 -13.66 -15.08 -1.75
C HIS A 145 -13.41 -15.16 -0.25
N LYS A 146 -12.52 -16.06 0.20
CA LYS A 146 -12.09 -16.18 1.60
C LYS A 146 -11.20 -15.01 2.05
N ASN A 147 -10.73 -14.19 1.12
CA ASN A 147 -9.94 -12.97 1.40
C ASN A 147 -10.83 -11.74 1.67
N PHE A 148 -12.16 -11.85 1.55
CA PHE A 148 -13.08 -10.77 1.89
C PHE A 148 -13.45 -10.82 3.38
N LYS A 149 -12.87 -9.93 4.17
CA LYS A 149 -13.27 -9.73 5.58
C LYS A 149 -14.33 -8.64 5.66
N VAL A 150 -15.52 -8.99 6.13
CA VAL A 150 -16.61 -8.04 6.41
C VAL A 150 -16.25 -7.24 7.66
N THR A 151 -15.92 -5.96 7.51
CA THR A 151 -15.39 -5.11 8.60
C THR A 151 -16.47 -4.36 9.38
N GLY A 152 -17.74 -4.50 9.00
CA GLY A 152 -18.90 -3.97 9.72
C GLY A 152 -20.17 -4.43 9.03
N PHE A 153 -21.13 -4.95 9.79
CA PHE A 153 -22.42 -5.38 9.26
C PHE A 153 -23.51 -5.12 10.30
N LYS A 154 -24.73 -4.90 9.82
CA LYS A 154 -25.94 -5.00 10.63
C LYS A 154 -26.76 -6.13 10.02
N ALA A 155 -26.80 -7.28 10.69
CA ALA A 155 -27.62 -8.39 10.25
C ALA A 155 -29.09 -7.96 10.30
N VAL A 156 -29.76 -8.01 9.16
CA VAL A 156 -31.22 -8.05 9.14
C VAL A 156 -31.58 -9.51 9.37
N ASN A 157 -32.22 -9.82 10.49
CA ASN A 157 -32.69 -11.17 10.79
C ASN A 157 -33.76 -11.55 9.75
N SER A 158 -33.70 -12.76 9.20
CA SER A 158 -34.72 -13.31 8.30
C SER A 158 -36.13 -13.23 8.90
N GLU A 159 -36.23 -13.27 10.23
CA GLU A 159 -37.50 -13.11 10.97
C GLU A 159 -38.14 -11.72 10.79
N THR A 160 -37.34 -10.69 10.48
CA THR A 160 -37.84 -9.34 10.18
C THR A 160 -38.13 -9.11 8.70
N PHE A 161 -37.86 -10.07 7.82
CA PHE A 161 -38.05 -9.99 6.37
C PHE A 161 -39.05 -11.06 5.90
N SER A 162 -40.33 -10.68 5.78
CA SER A 162 -41.41 -11.63 5.45
C SER A 162 -41.53 -11.85 3.94
N PHE A 163 -41.21 -13.05 3.48
CA PHE A 163 -41.40 -13.52 2.09
C PHE A 163 -42.87 -13.73 1.69
N ASN A 164 -43.83 -13.51 2.60
CA ASN A 164 -45.21 -13.92 2.39
C ASN A 164 -45.91 -13.18 1.23
N ASN A 165 -45.38 -12.04 0.77
CA ASN A 165 -45.88 -11.34 -0.42
C ASN A 165 -45.13 -11.69 -1.72
N LEU A 166 -44.03 -12.47 -1.67
CA LEU A 166 -43.22 -12.85 -2.84
C LEU A 166 -43.67 -14.16 -3.50
N THR A 167 -44.43 -15.00 -2.79
CA THR A 167 -44.90 -16.28 -3.32
C THR A 167 -46.42 -16.26 -3.53
N SER A 168 -46.87 -15.53 -4.54
CA SER A 168 -48.18 -15.80 -5.15
C SER A 168 -48.12 -15.70 -6.66
N LYS A 169 -47.37 -16.62 -7.29
CA LYS A 169 -47.77 -17.15 -8.60
C LYS A 169 -47.32 -18.60 -8.72
N SER A 170 -48.28 -19.41 -9.11
CA SER A 170 -48.29 -20.86 -9.04
C SER A 170 -47.57 -21.53 -10.21
N ALA A 171 -46.77 -22.54 -9.88
CA ALA A 171 -46.63 -23.83 -10.57
C ALA A 171 -45.92 -23.92 -11.94
N CYS A 172 -45.49 -22.85 -12.59
CA CYS A 172 -44.57 -22.94 -13.73
C CYS A 172 -43.62 -21.74 -13.70
N GLU A 173 -42.51 -21.84 -12.97
CA GLU A 173 -41.45 -20.84 -13.04
C GLU A 173 -40.43 -21.28 -14.09
N ASN A 174 -40.34 -20.45 -15.12
CA ASN A 174 -39.20 -20.31 -16.02
C ASN A 174 -37.90 -20.51 -15.25
N THR A 175 -37.32 -21.71 -15.34
CA THR A 175 -36.01 -21.97 -14.77
C THR A 175 -35.01 -21.40 -15.78
N TYR A 176 -34.25 -20.40 -15.36
CA TYR A 176 -33.17 -19.86 -16.18
C TYR A 176 -31.92 -20.67 -15.87
N GLU A 177 -31.45 -21.44 -16.84
CA GLU A 177 -30.15 -22.08 -16.76
C GLU A 177 -29.12 -21.08 -17.29
N TYR A 178 -28.22 -20.64 -16.41
CA TYR A 178 -27.17 -19.71 -16.78
C TYR A 178 -25.92 -20.48 -17.15
N MET A 179 -25.50 -20.36 -18.40
CA MET A 179 -24.20 -20.84 -18.85
C MET A 179 -23.22 -19.68 -18.84
N VAL A 180 -22.15 -19.81 -18.06
CA VAL A 180 -21.02 -18.88 -18.10
C VAL A 180 -20.12 -19.33 -19.25
N ILE A 181 -20.13 -18.57 -20.34
CA ILE A 181 -19.28 -18.83 -21.51
C ILE A 181 -18.09 -17.89 -21.42
N GLU A 182 -16.89 -18.42 -21.33
CA GLU A 182 -15.68 -17.61 -21.50
C GLU A 182 -15.58 -17.16 -22.96
N THR A 183 -15.71 -15.86 -23.22
CA THR A 183 -15.74 -15.27 -24.57
C THR A 183 -14.39 -14.79 -25.05
N ALA A 184 -13.47 -14.54 -24.14
CA ALA A 184 -12.08 -14.31 -24.50
C ALA A 184 -11.17 -14.68 -23.33
N HIS A 185 -10.23 -15.59 -23.60
CA HIS A 185 -9.13 -15.94 -22.72
C HIS A 185 -7.84 -15.54 -23.41
N LYS A 186 -7.05 -14.64 -22.83
CA LYS A 186 -5.77 -14.28 -23.46
C LYS A 186 -4.64 -15.22 -23.03
N CYS A 187 -4.71 -16.46 -23.55
CA CYS A 187 -3.51 -17.26 -23.85
C CYS A 187 -3.41 -17.65 -25.34
N TYR A 188 -4.48 -17.64 -26.14
CA TYR A 188 -4.45 -17.66 -27.63
C TYR A 188 -5.77 -17.10 -28.19
N SER A 189 -5.77 -16.55 -29.41
CA SER A 189 -7.01 -16.22 -30.13
C SER A 189 -7.70 -17.50 -30.62
N GLY A 190 -8.74 -17.98 -29.93
CA GLY A 190 -9.56 -19.13 -30.32
C GLY A 190 -10.49 -19.62 -29.20
N ASN A 191 -11.63 -20.24 -29.55
CA ASN A 191 -12.58 -20.84 -28.60
C ASN A 191 -12.05 -22.18 -28.07
N HIS A 192 -11.94 -22.34 -26.75
CA HIS A 192 -11.55 -23.60 -26.10
C HIS A 192 -12.42 -23.89 -24.87
N SER A 193 -12.77 -25.17 -24.66
CA SER A 193 -13.55 -25.67 -23.54
C SER A 193 -12.90 -26.94 -22.97
N GLY A 194 -11.91 -26.81 -22.08
CA GLY A 194 -11.28 -27.97 -21.44
C GLY A 194 -10.25 -27.66 -20.35
N ALA A 195 -10.29 -28.44 -19.26
CA ALA A 195 -9.48 -28.25 -18.04
C ALA A 195 -7.98 -28.56 -18.19
N SER A 196 -7.53 -29.14 -19.31
CA SER A 196 -6.16 -29.63 -19.50
C SER A 196 -5.17 -28.57 -20.01
N GLU A 197 -5.60 -27.34 -20.31
CA GLU A 197 -4.76 -26.34 -20.98
C GLU A 197 -4.26 -25.21 -20.05
N ALA A 198 -4.77 -25.14 -18.81
CA ALA A 198 -4.38 -24.14 -17.81
C ALA A 198 -2.88 -24.22 -17.42
N ALA A 199 -2.26 -25.39 -17.53
CA ALA A 199 -0.86 -25.59 -17.17
C ALA A 199 0.15 -25.02 -18.18
N ASN A 200 -0.29 -24.62 -19.39
CA ASN A 200 0.60 -24.16 -20.47
C ASN A 200 0.77 -22.63 -20.55
N CYS A 201 0.13 -21.84 -19.67
CA CYS A 201 0.19 -20.37 -19.70
C CYS A 201 1.45 -19.76 -19.04
N GLU A 202 2.46 -20.56 -18.68
CA GLU A 202 3.70 -20.04 -18.08
C GLU A 202 4.64 -19.42 -19.14
N GLY A 203 4.58 -18.09 -19.28
CA GLY A 203 5.84 -17.34 -19.35
C GLY A 203 6.05 -16.21 -20.35
N LYS A 204 5.12 -15.82 -21.25
CA LYS A 204 5.38 -14.69 -22.18
C LYS A 204 4.14 -13.87 -22.58
N GLY A 205 3.77 -12.88 -21.77
CA GLY A 205 2.75 -11.88 -22.11
C GLY A 205 1.90 -11.46 -20.92
N SER A 206 1.15 -10.35 -21.04
CA SER A 206 0.25 -9.79 -20.02
C SER A 206 -0.52 -10.85 -19.22
N LEU A 207 -0.75 -10.60 -17.92
CA LEU A 207 -1.52 -11.46 -17.02
C LEU A 207 -2.83 -11.93 -17.68
N PRO A 208 -3.22 -13.21 -17.51
CA PRO A 208 -4.42 -13.73 -18.13
C PRO A 208 -5.63 -12.95 -17.59
N TYR A 209 -6.46 -12.46 -18.50
CA TYR A 209 -7.81 -12.03 -18.20
C TYR A 209 -8.77 -12.94 -18.94
N SER A 210 -9.83 -13.33 -18.24
CA SER A 210 -10.97 -14.03 -18.80
C SER A 210 -12.12 -13.06 -18.91
N THR A 211 -12.70 -12.99 -20.10
CA THR A 211 -13.93 -12.26 -20.33
C THR A 211 -15.04 -13.28 -20.40
N TYR A 212 -16.10 -13.10 -19.61
CA TYR A 212 -17.20 -14.05 -19.55
C TYR A 212 -18.48 -13.40 -20.09
N GLN A 213 -19.19 -14.13 -20.93
CA GLN A 213 -20.57 -13.86 -21.29
C GLN A 213 -21.46 -14.82 -20.53
N VAL A 214 -22.36 -14.26 -19.73
CA VAL A 214 -23.43 -15.03 -19.09
C VAL A 214 -24.57 -15.15 -20.09
N VAL A 215 -24.79 -16.36 -20.60
CA VAL A 215 -25.93 -16.66 -21.48
C VAL A 215 -26.99 -17.35 -20.64
N ALA A 216 -28.17 -16.74 -20.55
CA ALA A 216 -29.32 -17.32 -19.88
C ALA A 216 -30.17 -18.07 -20.90
N TYR A 217 -30.36 -19.37 -20.69
CA TYR A 217 -31.31 -20.17 -21.44
C TYR A 217 -32.59 -20.29 -20.62
N LEU A 218 -33.71 -20.04 -21.28
CA LEU A 218 -35.02 -20.36 -20.74
C LEU A 218 -35.26 -21.86 -20.95
N THR A 219 -35.22 -22.66 -19.89
CA THR A 219 -35.65 -24.06 -20.01
C THR A 219 -37.14 -24.13 -19.75
N ASP A 220 -37.92 -24.26 -20.83
CA ASP A 220 -39.35 -24.57 -20.75
C ASP A 220 -39.54 -26.04 -20.34
N SER A 221 -39.20 -26.37 -19.09
CA SER A 221 -39.46 -27.69 -18.51
C SER A 221 -40.92 -27.77 -18.04
N CYS A 222 -41.86 -27.67 -18.98
CA CYS A 222 -43.22 -28.15 -18.77
C CYS A 222 -43.31 -29.50 -19.46
N GLY A 223 -42.97 -30.58 -18.74
CA GLY A 223 -43.25 -31.92 -19.22
C GLY A 223 -44.74 -32.06 -19.47
N GLU A 224 -45.14 -32.34 -20.70
CA GLU A 224 -46.50 -32.81 -20.99
C GLU A 224 -46.69 -34.11 -20.20
N GLY A 225 -47.46 -34.02 -19.11
CA GLY A 225 -47.85 -35.19 -18.34
C GLY A 225 -48.65 -36.11 -19.23
N VAL A 226 -48.04 -37.21 -19.66
CA VAL A 226 -48.76 -38.32 -20.29
C VAL A 226 -49.65 -38.94 -19.20
N ALA A 227 -50.90 -38.50 -19.16
CA ALA A 227 -51.94 -39.10 -18.34
C ALA A 227 -52.24 -40.50 -18.90
N GLY A 228 -51.94 -41.53 -18.11
CA GLY A 228 -52.27 -42.90 -18.44
C GLY A 228 -53.76 -43.22 -18.20
N GLY A 229 -54.34 -43.96 -19.15
CA GLY A 229 -55.34 -45.00 -18.87
C GLY A 229 -56.73 -44.80 -19.46
N GLY A 230 -57.12 -45.67 -20.41
CA GLY A 230 -58.53 -45.96 -20.65
C GLY A 230 -58.95 -46.37 -22.07
N THR A 231 -58.73 -47.65 -22.41
CA THR A 231 -59.58 -48.54 -23.24
C THR A 231 -60.00 -48.16 -24.68
N GLY A 232 -59.50 -48.96 -25.64
CA GLY A 232 -60.35 -49.74 -26.55
C GLY A 232 -60.72 -49.12 -27.92
N GLY A 233 -60.39 -49.84 -28.99
CA GLY A 233 -61.10 -49.77 -30.28
C GLY A 233 -60.21 -49.51 -31.49
N ASP A 234 -60.17 -50.48 -32.41
CA ASP A 234 -59.62 -50.40 -33.76
C ASP A 234 -60.10 -49.16 -34.54
N GLN A 235 -59.21 -48.54 -35.35
CA GLN A 235 -59.34 -48.49 -36.80
C GLN A 235 -58.25 -47.65 -37.47
N SER A 236 -57.78 -48.18 -38.60
CA SER A 236 -57.01 -47.57 -39.67
C SER A 236 -57.46 -46.16 -40.08
N GLY A 237 -56.52 -45.24 -40.31
CA GLY A 237 -56.80 -43.98 -41.01
C GLY A 237 -55.58 -43.08 -41.16
N ALA A 238 -55.21 -42.78 -42.40
CA ALA A 238 -54.12 -41.90 -42.79
C ALA A 238 -54.48 -40.41 -42.69
N GLY A 239 -53.46 -39.57 -42.46
CA GLY A 239 -53.41 -38.20 -42.98
C GLY A 239 -53.55 -37.07 -41.97
N GLY A 240 -52.73 -36.03 -42.16
CA GLY A 240 -53.01 -34.67 -41.69
C GLY A 240 -51.95 -34.07 -40.78
N GLY A 241 -50.98 -33.38 -41.38
CA GLY A 241 -49.98 -32.60 -40.64
C GLY A 241 -50.58 -31.38 -39.94
N ARG A 242 -49.92 -30.96 -38.87
CA ARG A 242 -49.96 -29.58 -38.34
C ARG A 242 -48.62 -29.28 -37.68
N SER A 243 -47.87 -28.39 -38.32
CA SER A 243 -46.69 -27.72 -37.78
C SER A 243 -47.13 -26.82 -36.61
N SER A 244 -46.75 -27.19 -35.39
CA SER A 244 -46.87 -26.33 -34.21
C SER A 244 -45.66 -25.39 -34.14
N THR A 245 -45.88 -24.13 -34.48
CA THR A 245 -44.95 -23.01 -34.23
C THR A 245 -44.77 -22.84 -32.72
N PRO A 246 -43.54 -22.83 -32.17
CA PRO A 246 -43.33 -22.54 -30.76
C PRO A 246 -43.68 -21.08 -30.47
N GLY A 247 -44.56 -20.86 -29.50
CA GLY A 247 -44.96 -19.54 -29.05
C GLY A 247 -43.81 -18.84 -28.33
N SER A 248 -43.34 -17.73 -28.89
CA SER A 248 -42.38 -16.81 -28.29
C SER A 248 -43.00 -16.06 -27.12
N GLY A 249 -42.98 -16.66 -25.92
CA GLY A 249 -43.34 -16.05 -24.65
C GLY A 249 -42.12 -15.62 -23.83
N GLY A 250 -41.16 -14.92 -24.45
CA GLY A 250 -39.94 -14.46 -23.77
C GLY A 250 -40.22 -13.36 -22.76
N GLY A 251 -40.23 -13.70 -21.47
CA GLY A 251 -40.13 -12.71 -20.40
C GLY A 251 -38.83 -11.91 -20.57
N ALA A 252 -38.91 -10.58 -20.44
CA ALA A 252 -37.74 -9.73 -20.64
C ALA A 252 -36.62 -10.12 -19.65
N PRO A 253 -35.36 -10.27 -20.10
CA PRO A 253 -34.25 -10.66 -19.25
C PRO A 253 -34.13 -9.71 -18.04
N VAL A 254 -33.89 -10.30 -16.87
CA VAL A 254 -33.56 -9.57 -15.64
C VAL A 254 -32.13 -9.04 -15.80
N ASP A 255 -31.92 -7.76 -15.50
CA ASP A 255 -30.60 -7.12 -15.57
C ASP A 255 -29.80 -7.49 -14.32
N THR A 256 -28.93 -8.50 -14.44
CA THR A 256 -28.21 -9.12 -13.32
C THR A 256 -26.82 -8.50 -13.18
N GLY A 257 -26.74 -7.24 -12.75
CA GLY A 257 -25.47 -6.70 -12.28
C GLY A 257 -24.99 -7.55 -11.10
N ILE A 258 -23.92 -8.33 -11.28
CA ILE A 258 -23.34 -9.15 -10.21
C ILE A 258 -22.71 -8.19 -9.20
N SER A 259 -23.22 -8.17 -7.97
CA SER A 259 -22.55 -7.45 -6.88
C SER A 259 -21.49 -8.38 -6.30
N LEU A 260 -20.24 -8.20 -6.70
CA LEU A 260 -19.10 -8.75 -5.98
C LEU A 260 -18.76 -7.78 -4.81
N PRO A 261 -18.17 -8.26 -3.70
CA PRO A 261 -17.50 -7.35 -2.77
C PRO A 261 -16.49 -6.49 -3.57
N PRO A 262 -16.47 -5.15 -3.38
CA PRO A 262 -15.84 -4.24 -4.32
C PRO A 262 -14.33 -4.46 -4.42
N SER A 263 -13.81 -4.35 -5.64
CA SER A 263 -12.40 -4.44 -6.01
C SER A 263 -11.84 -3.12 -6.57
N CYS A 264 -12.40 -1.94 -6.24
CA CYS A 264 -11.88 -0.64 -6.72
C CYS A 264 -11.79 0.42 -5.59
N GLN A 265 -10.77 1.29 -5.65
CA GLN A 265 -10.55 2.41 -4.70
C GLN A 265 -11.16 3.74 -5.16
N SER A 266 -11.49 3.86 -6.44
CA SER A 266 -11.95 5.10 -7.07
C SER A 266 -13.40 5.02 -7.54
N VAL A 267 -14.01 6.20 -7.74
CA VAL A 267 -15.32 6.38 -8.42
C VAL A 267 -15.31 5.86 -9.87
N ASP A 268 -14.11 5.70 -10.43
CA ASP A 268 -13.85 5.11 -11.74
C ASP A 268 -13.13 3.78 -11.53
N CYS A 269 -13.82 2.65 -11.76
CA CYS A 269 -13.26 1.30 -11.57
C CYS A 269 -12.35 0.87 -12.74
N GLU A 270 -12.05 1.76 -13.68
CA GLU A 270 -11.03 1.54 -14.71
C GLU A 270 -9.60 1.83 -14.21
N VAL A 271 -9.44 2.56 -13.10
CA VAL A 271 -8.12 2.86 -12.54
C VAL A 271 -7.63 1.69 -11.69
N PRO A 272 -6.45 1.11 -11.98
CA PRO A 272 -5.87 0.06 -11.17
C PRO A 272 -5.77 0.48 -9.69
N ILE A 273 -6.14 -0.42 -8.78
CA ILE A 273 -5.91 -0.22 -7.34
C ILE A 273 -4.40 -0.13 -7.13
N LEU A 274 -3.91 1.03 -6.73
CA LEU A 274 -2.49 1.27 -6.50
C LEU A 274 -1.89 0.29 -5.49
N ALA A 275 -2.64 -0.05 -4.43
CA ALA A 275 -2.24 -1.07 -3.46
C ALA A 275 -2.04 -2.47 -4.10
N ASN A 276 -2.87 -2.85 -5.08
CA ASN A 276 -2.73 -4.12 -5.79
C ASN A 276 -1.52 -4.10 -6.72
N ASP A 277 -1.30 -3.01 -7.45
CA ASP A 277 -0.11 -2.83 -8.30
C ASP A 277 1.17 -2.94 -7.49
N ILE A 278 1.21 -2.30 -6.31
CA ILE A 278 2.32 -2.43 -5.36
C ILE A 278 2.50 -3.88 -4.93
N ASN A 279 1.41 -4.58 -4.61
CA ASN A 279 1.49 -5.98 -4.20
C ASN A 279 2.06 -6.87 -5.31
N VAL A 280 1.63 -6.66 -6.56
CA VAL A 280 2.19 -7.37 -7.73
C VAL A 280 3.68 -7.09 -7.86
N LEU A 281 4.12 -5.83 -7.72
CA LEU A 281 5.54 -5.47 -7.73
C LEU A 281 6.33 -6.17 -6.61
N LEU A 282 5.71 -6.37 -5.46
CA LEU A 282 6.29 -7.08 -4.32
C LEU A 282 6.21 -8.61 -4.44
N GLY A 283 5.56 -9.15 -5.47
CA GLY A 283 5.40 -10.59 -5.67
C GLY A 283 4.23 -11.18 -4.86
N ASN A 284 3.17 -10.39 -4.66
CA ASN A 284 1.94 -10.77 -3.95
C ASN A 284 2.17 -11.19 -2.48
N THR A 285 3.14 -10.55 -1.81
CA THR A 285 3.52 -10.89 -0.43
C THR A 285 2.77 -10.11 0.65
N LEU A 286 2.00 -9.07 0.28
CA LEU A 286 1.26 -8.27 1.26
C LEU A 286 0.00 -8.99 1.72
N ASN A 287 -0.25 -8.97 3.03
CA ASN A 287 -1.48 -9.47 3.62
C ASN A 287 -2.63 -8.43 3.53
N PHE A 288 -3.84 -8.84 3.93
CA PHE A 288 -5.03 -8.00 3.87
C PHE A 288 -4.89 -6.67 4.64
N GLU A 289 -4.28 -6.68 5.82
CA GLU A 289 -4.12 -5.46 6.64
C GLU A 289 -3.15 -4.47 5.98
N GLN A 290 -2.08 -4.98 5.37
CA GLN A 290 -1.10 -4.18 4.62
C GLN A 290 -1.69 -3.59 3.33
N LEU A 291 -2.46 -4.37 2.59
CA LEU A 291 -3.20 -3.89 1.41
C LEU A 291 -4.22 -2.82 1.80
N THR A 292 -4.99 -3.05 2.86
CA THR A 292 -5.98 -2.08 3.39
C THR A 292 -5.28 -0.80 3.87
N PHE A 293 -4.10 -0.92 4.48
CA PHE A 293 -3.32 0.25 4.87
C PHE A 293 -2.90 1.08 3.65
N LEU A 294 -2.27 0.47 2.65
CA LEU A 294 -1.88 1.18 1.42
C LEU A 294 -3.11 1.78 0.73
N PHE A 295 -4.22 1.04 0.72
CA PHE A 295 -5.47 1.48 0.13
C PHE A 295 -5.99 2.78 0.76
N ASN A 296 -5.87 2.91 2.09
CA ASN A 296 -6.35 4.08 2.82
C ASN A 296 -5.31 5.21 2.90
N ASN A 297 -4.11 5.04 2.33
CA ASN A 297 -3.00 5.99 2.43
C ASN A 297 -2.35 6.24 1.05
N ASP A 298 -3.12 6.82 0.12
CA ASP A 298 -2.71 7.03 -1.28
C ASP A 298 -1.35 7.72 -1.45
N ASN A 299 -1.03 8.71 -0.59
CA ASN A 299 0.28 9.37 -0.63
C ASN A 299 1.43 8.39 -0.34
N ILE A 300 1.26 7.53 0.67
CA ILE A 300 2.25 6.50 1.01
C ILE A 300 2.33 5.45 -0.09
N ALA A 301 1.18 5.01 -0.61
CA ALA A 301 1.13 4.07 -1.72
C ALA A 301 1.87 4.64 -2.96
N THR A 302 1.69 5.94 -3.26
CA THR A 302 2.40 6.63 -4.34
C THR A 302 3.91 6.64 -4.11
N GLU A 303 4.37 6.98 -2.89
CA GLU A 303 5.79 6.92 -2.54
C GLU A 303 6.38 5.51 -2.68
N VAL A 304 5.64 4.50 -2.21
CA VAL A 304 6.02 3.08 -2.31
C VAL A 304 6.14 2.65 -3.78
N LYS A 305 5.15 2.99 -4.61
CA LYS A 305 5.14 2.67 -6.04
C LYS A 305 6.31 3.31 -6.75
N ASN A 306 6.53 4.61 -6.56
CA ASN A 306 7.65 5.34 -7.16
C ASN A 306 9.00 4.73 -6.78
N TYR A 307 9.16 4.31 -5.53
CA TYR A 307 10.38 3.64 -5.08
C TYR A 307 10.58 2.29 -5.75
N LEU A 308 9.55 1.45 -5.81
CA LEU A 308 9.61 0.11 -6.41
C LEU A 308 9.83 0.15 -7.92
N ASP A 309 9.29 1.15 -8.61
CA ASP A 309 9.52 1.37 -10.05
C ASP A 309 10.99 1.67 -10.36
N GLN A 310 11.67 2.36 -9.43
CA GLN A 310 13.10 2.68 -9.55
C GLN A 310 14.00 1.56 -8.98
N ASN A 311 13.46 0.68 -8.14
CA ASN A 311 14.22 -0.31 -7.37
C ASN A 311 13.54 -1.68 -7.39
N THR A 312 13.66 -2.40 -8.49
CA THR A 312 12.97 -3.68 -8.71
C THR A 312 13.67 -4.91 -8.13
N ASN A 313 14.82 -4.73 -7.47
CA ASN A 313 15.61 -5.84 -6.93
C ASN A 313 15.00 -6.44 -5.64
N ALA A 314 15.36 -7.69 -5.32
CA ALA A 314 14.80 -8.42 -4.17
C ALA A 314 15.03 -7.71 -2.82
N ALA A 315 16.17 -7.04 -2.63
CA ALA A 315 16.47 -6.32 -1.40
C ALA A 315 15.54 -5.11 -1.21
N ALA A 316 15.23 -4.37 -2.28
CA ALA A 316 14.28 -3.28 -2.25
C ALA A 316 12.86 -3.76 -1.93
N LYS A 317 12.39 -4.85 -2.56
CA LYS A 317 11.09 -5.46 -2.26
C LYS A 317 10.98 -5.91 -0.80
N ALA A 318 12.01 -6.57 -0.28
CA ALA A 318 12.07 -7.00 1.11
C ALA A 318 12.04 -5.81 2.08
N LEU A 319 12.83 -4.77 1.79
CA LEU A 319 12.84 -3.53 2.58
C LEU A 319 11.47 -2.85 2.60
N THR A 320 10.84 -2.69 1.44
CA THR A 320 9.51 -2.08 1.32
C THR A 320 8.47 -2.87 2.12
N THR A 321 8.47 -4.20 2.01
CA THR A 321 7.56 -5.06 2.77
C THR A 321 7.74 -4.90 4.28
N GLN A 322 9.00 -4.82 4.76
CA GLN A 322 9.29 -4.60 6.18
C GLN A 322 8.81 -3.22 6.66
N ILE A 323 8.97 -2.17 5.86
CA ILE A 323 8.50 -0.81 6.22
C ILE A 323 6.97 -0.76 6.28
N ILE A 324 6.28 -1.35 5.30
CA ILE A 324 4.80 -1.42 5.30
C ILE A 324 4.31 -2.20 6.53
N ALA A 325 4.93 -3.34 6.83
CA ALA A 325 4.61 -4.11 8.03
C ALA A 325 4.78 -3.28 9.32
N ALA A 326 5.87 -2.50 9.41
CA ALA A 326 6.11 -1.62 10.54
C ALA A 326 5.06 -0.50 10.67
N MET A 327 4.62 0.08 9.56
CA MET A 327 3.56 1.09 9.52
C MET A 327 2.22 0.54 10.02
N VAL A 328 1.85 -0.66 9.58
CA VAL A 328 0.62 -1.34 10.01
C VAL A 328 0.67 -1.70 11.50
N ALA A 329 1.80 -2.26 11.96
CA ALA A 329 1.96 -2.70 13.34
C ALA A 329 2.08 -1.54 14.35
N ASN A 330 2.42 -0.32 13.89
CA ASN A 330 2.66 0.84 14.75
C ASN A 330 1.85 2.06 14.30
N PRO A 331 0.50 2.02 14.32
CA PRO A 331 -0.35 3.11 13.79
C PRO A 331 -0.19 4.45 14.54
N GLY A 332 0.33 4.40 15.77
CA GLY A 332 0.69 5.57 16.58
C GLY A 332 1.98 6.26 16.15
N LEU A 333 2.81 5.61 15.33
CA LEU A 333 3.95 6.21 14.66
C LEU A 333 3.55 6.62 13.24
N LYS A 334 4.11 7.74 12.79
CA LYS A 334 3.91 8.27 11.44
C LYS A 334 5.18 8.09 10.65
N ILE A 335 5.51 6.82 10.42
CA ILE A 335 6.71 6.41 9.68
C ILE A 335 6.69 7.07 8.30
N ASN A 336 7.74 7.81 7.99
CA ASN A 336 8.02 8.41 6.71
C ASN A 336 8.72 7.37 5.82
N PHE A 337 8.05 6.95 4.75
CA PHE A 337 8.56 5.89 3.87
C PHE A 337 9.87 6.29 3.20
N THR A 338 9.91 7.48 2.59
CA THR A 338 11.09 8.02 1.90
C THR A 338 12.33 8.15 2.80
N ALA A 339 12.16 8.64 4.03
CA ALA A 339 13.25 8.69 5.00
C ALA A 339 13.68 7.28 5.43
N SER A 340 12.74 6.37 5.62
CA SER A 340 13.02 4.99 6.04
C SER A 340 13.83 4.23 5.00
N VAL A 341 13.49 4.27 3.71
CA VAL A 341 14.23 3.52 2.67
C VAL A 341 15.69 3.97 2.51
N ASN A 342 16.03 5.17 2.98
CA ASN A 342 17.39 5.72 2.95
C ASN A 342 18.07 5.74 4.33
N SER A 343 17.44 5.15 5.34
CA SER A 343 17.95 5.08 6.71
C SER A 343 18.16 3.63 7.14
N PRO A 344 19.02 3.37 8.13
CA PRO A 344 19.22 2.02 8.66
C PRO A 344 18.06 1.53 9.56
N MET A 345 17.05 2.38 9.80
CA MET A 345 15.91 2.17 10.70
C MET A 345 14.64 2.82 10.13
N ASN A 346 13.45 2.44 10.62
CA ASN A 346 12.19 3.06 10.19
C ASN A 346 12.00 4.40 10.92
N ILE A 347 11.74 5.46 10.16
CA ILE A 347 11.85 6.84 10.63
C ILE A 347 10.49 7.48 10.75
N ASP A 348 10.13 7.96 11.94
CA ASP A 348 9.06 8.93 12.15
C ASP A 348 9.68 10.32 12.39
N ILE A 349 9.46 11.22 11.44
CA ILE A 349 9.88 12.64 11.50
C ILE A 349 8.70 13.57 11.35
N LEU A 350 7.45 13.10 11.53
CA LEU A 350 6.27 13.91 11.22
C LEU A 350 6.20 15.20 12.04
N ALA A 351 6.68 15.16 13.29
CA ALA A 351 6.72 16.31 14.17
C ALA A 351 7.73 17.40 13.72
N ILE A 352 8.61 17.08 12.77
CA ILE A 352 9.66 17.98 12.28
C ILE A 352 9.28 18.44 10.88
N THR A 353 9.03 19.75 10.75
CA THR A 353 8.61 20.35 9.48
C THR A 353 9.59 21.41 9.01
N ASN A 354 9.56 21.72 7.71
CA ASN A 354 10.32 22.83 7.13
C ASN A 354 9.76 24.22 7.51
N ALA A 355 8.69 24.29 8.31
CA ALA A 355 8.06 25.55 8.71
C ALA A 355 8.84 26.28 9.81
N THR A 356 9.72 25.58 10.54
CA THR A 356 10.60 26.18 11.54
C THR A 356 12.05 26.21 11.06
N THR A 357 12.83 27.18 11.55
CA THR A 357 14.26 27.29 11.23
C THR A 357 15.03 26.03 11.65
N GLU A 358 14.71 25.49 12.82
CA GLU A 358 15.35 24.30 13.37
C GLU A 358 14.91 23.03 12.65
N GLY A 359 13.63 22.92 12.29
CA GLY A 359 13.13 21.79 11.52
C GLY A 359 13.74 21.73 10.12
N LYS A 360 13.85 22.87 9.43
CA LYS A 360 14.58 22.96 8.15
C LYS A 360 16.03 22.52 8.27
N LYS A 361 16.76 23.02 9.29
CA LYS A 361 18.16 22.63 9.54
C LYS A 361 18.31 21.15 9.86
N PHE A 362 17.41 20.58 10.66
CA PHE A 362 17.39 19.14 10.93
C PHE A 362 17.19 18.36 9.63
N LEU A 363 16.19 18.71 8.83
CA LEU A 363 15.85 17.99 7.61
C LEU A 363 16.97 18.07 6.56
N GLU A 364 17.65 19.22 6.43
CA GLU A 364 18.85 19.36 5.58
C GLU A 364 20.00 18.45 6.03
N VAL A 365 20.27 18.39 7.34
CA VAL A 365 21.34 17.54 7.89
C VAL A 365 20.98 16.06 7.79
N TYR A 366 19.71 15.71 8.05
CA TYR A 366 19.23 14.34 7.96
C TYR A 366 19.25 13.84 6.51
N ASP A 367 18.83 14.66 5.55
CA ASP A 367 18.94 14.36 4.11
C ASP A 367 20.40 14.16 3.67
N ALA A 368 21.35 14.93 4.24
CA ALA A 368 22.77 14.69 3.98
C ALA A 368 23.22 13.32 4.52
N LEU A 369 22.79 12.93 5.73
CA LEU A 369 23.08 11.61 6.31
C LEU A 369 22.52 10.47 5.45
N THR A 370 21.29 10.58 4.97
CA THR A 370 20.65 9.54 4.14
C THR A 370 21.29 9.36 2.77
N LYS A 371 22.08 10.34 2.31
CA LYS A 371 22.93 10.23 1.10
C LYS A 371 24.22 9.44 1.32
N SER A 372 24.61 9.16 2.57
CA SER A 372 25.78 8.32 2.87
C SER A 372 25.43 6.82 2.68
N PRO A 373 26.11 6.10 1.78
CA PRO A 373 25.93 4.67 1.64
C PRO A 373 26.27 3.91 2.92
N GLU A 374 27.26 4.40 3.69
CA GLU A 374 27.65 3.80 4.96
C GLU A 374 26.58 3.99 6.03
N PHE A 375 25.90 5.16 6.06
CA PHE A 375 24.82 5.39 7.01
C PHE A 375 23.64 4.44 6.77
N LYS A 376 23.28 4.20 5.50
CA LYS A 376 22.23 3.23 5.14
C LYS A 376 22.59 1.80 5.57
N LYS A 377 23.88 1.46 5.64
CA LYS A 377 24.39 0.14 6.03
C LYS A 377 24.88 0.05 7.48
N LEU A 378 24.74 1.11 8.26
CA LEU A 378 25.35 1.29 9.59
C LEU A 378 25.26 0.06 10.49
N PHE A 379 24.12 -0.65 10.47
CA PHE A 379 23.90 -1.84 11.30
C PHE A 379 24.13 -3.16 10.57
N ILE A 380 23.97 -3.20 9.25
CA ILE A 380 24.16 -4.41 8.45
C ILE A 380 25.64 -4.80 8.47
N ASP A 381 26.52 -3.84 8.19
CA ASP A 381 27.96 -4.12 8.05
C ASP A 381 28.62 -4.51 9.39
N MET A 382 28.00 -4.13 10.52
CA MET A 382 28.55 -4.38 11.85
C MET A 382 27.94 -5.59 12.57
N PHE A 383 26.67 -5.88 12.33
CA PHE A 383 25.94 -6.89 13.09
C PHE A 383 25.33 -7.99 12.21
N ALA A 384 25.58 -7.94 10.89
CA ALA A 384 25.04 -8.87 9.89
C ALA A 384 23.51 -9.04 9.94
N GLU A 385 22.79 -8.10 10.59
CA GLU A 385 21.36 -8.20 10.83
C GLU A 385 20.59 -7.19 9.98
N SER A 386 19.49 -7.65 9.38
CA SER A 386 18.61 -6.83 8.56
C SER A 386 17.33 -6.38 9.28
N LYS A 387 17.14 -6.72 10.57
CA LYS A 387 15.91 -6.40 11.30
C LYS A 387 15.90 -4.91 11.62
N ARG A 388 14.87 -4.24 11.11
CA ARG A 388 14.65 -2.82 11.32
C ARG A 388 13.82 -2.60 12.58
N PHE A 389 14.03 -1.45 13.21
CA PHE A 389 13.29 -0.96 14.36
C PHE A 389 12.81 0.46 14.07
N ASN A 390 11.85 0.93 14.86
CA ASN A 390 11.24 2.24 14.62
C ASN A 390 11.82 3.31 15.55
N VAL A 391 12.13 4.46 14.97
CA VAL A 391 12.68 5.62 15.66
C VAL A 391 11.88 6.85 15.31
N LYS A 392 11.42 7.57 16.33
CA LYS A 392 10.79 8.87 16.23
C LYS A 392 11.80 9.96 16.57
N PHE A 393 11.90 10.98 15.73
CA PHE A 393 12.66 12.20 16.04
C PHE A 393 11.75 13.30 16.56
N GLU A 394 12.24 14.05 17.55
CA GLU A 394 11.58 15.22 18.12
C GLU A 394 12.59 16.34 18.35
N ILE A 395 12.26 17.58 17.97
CA ILE A 395 13.02 18.76 18.37
C ILE A 395 12.35 19.34 19.62
N ALA A 396 13.04 19.29 20.75
CA ALA A 396 12.54 19.75 22.04
C ALA A 396 13.23 21.06 22.45
N GLU A 397 12.53 21.95 23.15
CA GLU A 397 13.08 23.23 23.64
C GLU A 397 14.31 23.03 24.54
N LYS A 398 14.32 21.95 25.33
CA LYS A 398 15.44 21.50 26.15
C LYS A 398 15.44 19.97 26.18
N VAL A 399 16.64 19.39 26.29
CA VAL A 399 16.82 17.94 26.46
C VAL A 399 17.77 17.72 27.61
N TYR A 400 17.44 16.78 28.50
CA TYR A 400 18.21 16.50 29.70
C TYR A 400 18.72 15.05 29.72
N GLU A 401 19.85 14.83 30.39
CA GLU A 401 20.43 13.50 30.56
C GLU A 401 19.41 12.54 31.21
N ASN A 402 19.17 11.38 30.59
CA ASN A 402 18.15 10.41 31.01
C ASN A 402 16.71 10.95 31.11
N ASP A 403 16.37 12.00 30.33
CA ASP A 403 15.07 12.68 30.38
C ASP A 403 14.72 13.26 31.78
N ASP A 404 15.72 13.54 32.63
CA ASP A 404 15.54 14.06 34.00
C ASP A 404 15.87 15.57 34.07
N PRO A 405 14.88 16.46 34.28
CA PRO A 405 15.08 17.91 34.33
C PRO A 405 16.02 18.40 35.46
N THR A 406 16.31 17.56 36.45
CA THR A 406 17.27 17.88 37.53
C THR A 406 18.72 17.65 37.11
N LYS A 407 18.94 16.91 36.01
CA LYS A 407 20.26 16.65 35.45
C LYS A 407 20.65 17.74 34.45
N LYS A 408 21.90 17.67 33.97
CA LYS A 408 22.42 18.62 32.98
C LYS A 408 21.65 18.54 31.66
N GLU A 409 21.51 19.68 31.02
CA GLU A 409 21.01 19.79 29.65
C GLU A 409 22.07 19.19 28.68
N VAL A 410 21.60 18.48 27.66
CA VAL A 410 22.42 17.78 26.67
C VAL A 410 21.97 18.13 25.25
N ASN A 411 22.81 17.81 24.25
CA ASN A 411 22.52 18.08 22.85
C ASN A 411 21.35 17.25 22.32
N ALA A 412 21.27 15.99 22.74
CA ALA A 412 20.23 15.06 22.39
C ALA A 412 20.19 13.91 23.40
N ASN A 413 19.11 13.14 23.38
CA ASN A 413 18.93 11.95 24.20
C ASN A 413 18.07 10.94 23.43
N THR A 414 18.34 9.65 23.68
CA THR A 414 17.59 8.54 23.11
C THR A 414 16.92 7.74 24.23
N SER A 415 15.63 7.48 24.11
CA SER A 415 14.88 6.67 25.08
C SER A 415 13.84 5.76 24.42
N LYS A 416 13.37 4.75 25.16
CA LYS A 416 12.29 3.86 24.72
C LYS A 416 10.94 4.58 24.87
N ILE A 417 10.07 4.47 23.88
CA ILE A 417 8.67 4.92 24.03
C ILE A 417 7.95 3.92 24.94
N ALA A 418 7.42 4.40 26.06
CA ALA A 418 6.76 3.58 27.07
C ALA A 418 5.66 2.69 26.46
N GLY A 419 5.65 1.40 26.84
CA GLY A 419 4.68 0.43 26.36
C GLY A 419 4.88 -0.09 24.93
N THR A 420 5.97 0.29 24.24
CA THR A 420 6.25 -0.14 22.85
C THR A 420 7.72 -0.49 22.66
N ASP A 421 8.09 -1.27 21.65
CA ASP A 421 9.51 -1.50 21.30
C ASP A 421 10.09 -0.44 20.34
N ASN A 422 9.50 0.75 20.35
CA ASN A 422 9.92 1.89 19.56
C ASN A 422 10.80 2.84 20.38
N TYR A 423 11.59 3.64 19.70
CA TYR A 423 12.53 4.57 20.32
C TYR A 423 12.23 6.00 19.92
N ILE A 424 12.55 6.94 20.80
CA ILE A 424 12.48 8.37 20.54
C ILE A 424 13.86 8.99 20.71
N ILE A 425 14.26 9.80 19.73
CA ILE A 425 15.45 10.65 19.78
C ILE A 425 14.97 12.08 19.91
N LYS A 426 15.21 12.68 21.08
CA LYS A 426 14.94 14.10 21.34
C LYS A 426 16.20 14.90 21.08
N ILE A 427 16.10 15.92 20.25
CA ILE A 427 17.20 16.81 19.90
C ILE A 427 16.93 18.18 20.49
N ASN A 428 17.93 18.74 21.16
CA ASN A 428 17.82 20.06 21.78
C ASN A 428 17.80 21.14 20.71
N LYS A 429 16.72 21.91 20.65
CA LYS A 429 16.51 23.00 19.70
C LYS A 429 17.67 23.98 19.64
N LYS A 430 18.34 24.25 20.77
CA LYS A 430 19.44 25.21 20.86
C LYS A 430 20.63 24.83 19.98
N ILE A 431 20.87 23.55 19.67
CA ILE A 431 22.00 23.16 18.81
C ILE A 431 21.90 23.74 17.40
N PHE A 432 20.69 24.05 16.95
CA PHE A 432 20.45 24.65 15.63
C PHE A 432 20.57 26.18 15.64
N ASN A 433 20.62 26.82 16.80
CA ASN A 433 20.51 28.27 16.95
C ASN A 433 21.87 28.91 17.27
N LYS A 434 22.32 29.80 16.36
CA LYS A 434 23.55 30.56 16.52
C LYS A 434 23.49 31.43 17.78
N GLY A 435 24.62 31.54 18.47
CA GLY A 435 24.75 32.39 19.67
C GLY A 435 24.17 31.79 20.96
N THR A 436 23.74 30.52 20.94
CA THR A 436 23.41 29.78 22.16
C THR A 436 24.61 29.00 22.67
N ASP A 437 24.61 28.65 23.97
CA ASP A 437 25.66 27.83 24.60
C ASP A 437 25.78 26.41 24.00
N PHE A 438 24.76 25.99 23.25
CA PHE A 438 24.68 24.68 22.60
C PHE A 438 24.89 24.76 21.08
N SER A 439 25.09 25.96 20.52
CA SER A 439 25.16 26.19 19.07
C SER A 439 26.15 25.25 18.39
N GLN A 440 25.67 24.49 17.40
CA GLN A 440 26.47 23.57 16.61
C GLN A 440 26.44 23.96 15.13
N ILE A 441 27.56 23.65 14.46
CA ILE A 441 27.64 23.70 13.00
C ILE A 441 27.03 22.45 12.38
N ARG A 442 26.66 22.49 11.10
CA ARG A 442 25.94 21.41 10.41
C ARG A 442 26.60 20.03 10.54
N ILE A 443 27.92 19.92 10.38
CA ILE A 443 28.62 18.64 10.54
C ILE A 443 28.61 18.13 12.00
N LYS A 444 28.56 19.03 13.00
CA LYS A 444 28.39 18.65 14.42
C LYS A 444 26.96 18.16 14.68
N ASN A 445 25.95 18.79 14.08
CA ASN A 445 24.56 18.32 14.12
C ASN A 445 24.44 16.92 13.49
N ALA A 446 25.10 16.69 12.35
CA ALA A 446 25.12 15.37 11.69
C ALA A 446 25.71 14.30 12.60
N LYS A 447 26.84 14.60 13.25
CA LYS A 447 27.46 13.72 14.25
C LYS A 447 26.51 13.46 15.42
N THR A 448 25.83 14.47 15.95
CA THR A 448 24.88 14.31 17.07
C THR A 448 23.75 13.37 16.69
N ILE A 449 23.11 13.56 15.53
CA ILE A 449 22.04 12.68 15.03
C ILE A 449 22.57 11.25 14.83
N LEU A 450 23.74 11.10 14.20
CA LEU A 450 24.38 9.79 14.00
C LEU A 450 24.66 9.06 15.32
N HIS A 451 25.16 9.78 16.33
CA HIS A 451 25.44 9.24 17.66
C HIS A 451 24.17 8.69 18.33
N GLU A 452 23.08 9.45 18.29
CA GLU A 452 21.80 9.00 18.85
C GLU A 452 21.18 7.83 18.07
N CYS A 453 21.34 7.79 16.74
CA CYS A 453 20.93 6.63 15.93
C CYS A 453 21.62 5.34 16.38
N ILE A 454 22.90 5.42 16.75
CA ILE A 454 23.65 4.27 17.27
C ILE A 454 23.15 3.89 18.67
N HIS A 455 22.84 4.86 19.55
CA HIS A 455 22.20 4.56 20.84
C HIS A 455 20.87 3.82 20.66
N ALA A 456 20.01 4.28 19.75
CA ALA A 456 18.73 3.63 19.48
C ALA A 456 18.91 2.15 19.08
N PHE A 457 19.91 1.87 18.24
CA PHE A 457 20.25 0.50 17.86
C PHE A 457 20.79 -0.34 19.02
N LEU A 458 21.71 0.20 19.83
CA LEU A 458 22.25 -0.52 20.99
C LEU A 458 21.15 -0.91 21.97
N PHE A 459 20.13 -0.05 22.15
CA PHE A 459 18.96 -0.40 22.95
C PHE A 459 18.06 -1.48 22.35
N VAL A 460 18.05 -1.65 21.02
CA VAL A 460 17.31 -2.75 20.36
C VAL A 460 18.04 -4.06 20.59
N LYS A 461 19.37 -4.03 20.46
CA LYS A 461 20.23 -5.20 20.64
C LYS A 461 20.18 -5.73 22.06
N SER A 462 20.26 -4.87 23.07
CA SER A 462 20.22 -5.28 24.49
C SER A 462 18.93 -5.97 24.94
N LYS A 463 17.91 -6.07 24.08
CA LYS A 463 16.63 -6.74 24.35
C LYS A 463 16.38 -8.02 23.54
N ASN A 464 17.13 -8.25 22.45
CA ASN A 464 16.87 -9.37 21.53
C ASN A 464 18.05 -10.34 21.55
N SER A 465 18.12 -11.16 22.60
CA SER A 465 19.18 -12.12 22.87
C SER A 465 19.19 -13.39 22.00
N THR A 466 18.54 -13.34 20.81
CA THR A 466 18.32 -14.52 19.95
C THR A 466 18.63 -14.29 18.46
N ILE A 467 19.48 -13.32 18.14
CA ILE A 467 19.88 -12.97 16.77
C ILE A 467 21.41 -13.01 16.59
N GLY A 468 21.93 -14.22 16.37
CA GLY A 468 22.72 -14.54 15.16
C GLY A 468 24.18 -14.07 15.10
N MET A 469 24.95 -14.29 16.16
CA MET A 469 26.39 -14.62 16.24
C MET A 469 26.86 -14.34 17.68
N ASP A 470 28.00 -14.91 18.09
CA ASP A 470 28.66 -14.83 19.41
C ASP A 470 29.08 -13.40 19.87
N ILE A 471 28.36 -12.39 19.37
CA ILE A 471 28.16 -11.05 19.90
C ILE A 471 27.01 -11.03 20.93
N GLU A 472 26.07 -11.99 20.88
CA GLU A 472 24.94 -12.12 21.82
C GLU A 472 25.38 -12.32 23.28
N THR A 473 26.39 -13.15 23.52
CA THR A 473 27.00 -13.35 24.83
C THR A 473 27.79 -12.14 25.32
N VAL A 474 28.21 -11.27 24.38
CA VAL A 474 29.08 -10.11 24.61
C VAL A 474 28.25 -8.83 24.78
N ILE A 475 27.20 -8.58 24.02
CA ILE A 475 26.46 -7.30 24.11
C ILE A 475 25.40 -7.32 25.22
N ASP A 476 24.67 -8.42 25.41
CA ASP A 476 23.63 -8.50 26.45
C ASP A 476 24.20 -8.58 27.87
N LYS A 477 25.47 -8.98 28.02
CA LYS A 477 26.19 -8.96 29.31
C LYS A 477 27.03 -7.72 29.56
N ILE A 478 27.52 -7.01 28.53
CA ILE A 478 28.62 -6.03 28.72
C ILE A 478 28.16 -4.57 28.68
N TYR A 479 27.01 -4.21 28.10
CA TYR A 479 26.66 -2.78 28.00
C TYR A 479 25.27 -2.32 28.45
N PRO A 480 24.79 -2.70 29.65
CA PRO A 480 23.55 -2.18 30.23
C PRO A 480 23.58 -0.67 30.55
N THR A 481 24.76 -0.09 30.81
CA THR A 481 24.88 1.31 31.23
C THR A 481 25.29 2.24 30.09
N THR A 482 25.01 3.53 30.23
CA THR A 482 25.41 4.56 29.27
C THR A 482 26.94 4.60 29.06
N ASP A 483 27.72 4.48 30.12
CA ASP A 483 29.20 4.55 30.05
C ASP A 483 29.77 3.39 29.24
N GLU A 484 29.18 2.22 29.42
CA GLU A 484 29.46 1.00 28.69
C GLU A 484 29.14 1.15 27.18
N GLN A 485 27.94 1.64 26.84
CA GLN A 485 27.59 1.93 25.44
C GLN A 485 28.55 2.93 24.80
N HIS A 486 28.96 3.95 25.56
CA HIS A 486 29.94 4.93 25.11
C HIS A 486 31.33 4.31 24.91
N ASN A 487 31.78 3.39 25.77
CA ASN A 487 33.03 2.65 25.56
C ASN A 487 32.97 1.82 24.27
N PHE A 488 31.86 1.09 24.04
CA PHE A 488 31.66 0.36 22.79
C PHE A 488 31.73 1.29 21.57
N MET A 489 31.06 2.44 21.62
CA MET A 489 31.12 3.43 20.55
C MET A 489 32.55 3.90 20.28
N ALA A 490 33.30 4.23 21.34
CA ALA A 490 34.68 4.71 21.24
C ALA A 490 35.61 3.67 20.60
N GLU A 491 35.42 2.40 20.92
CA GLU A 491 36.27 1.30 20.44
C GLU A 491 35.88 0.75 19.07
N LYS A 492 34.58 0.72 18.76
CA LYS A 492 34.04 -0.02 17.61
C LYS A 492 33.33 0.84 16.58
N MET A 493 32.73 1.96 16.98
CA MET A 493 31.90 2.78 16.09
C MET A 493 32.65 3.96 15.47
N ILE A 494 33.78 4.40 16.05
CA ILE A 494 34.54 5.55 15.54
C ILE A 494 34.90 5.41 14.05
N PRO A 495 35.46 4.28 13.55
CA PRO A 495 35.76 4.16 12.12
C PRO A 495 34.54 4.32 11.22
N THR A 496 33.40 3.76 11.61
CA THR A 496 32.14 3.87 10.85
C THR A 496 31.60 5.30 10.88
N MET A 497 31.63 5.96 12.04
CA MET A 497 31.23 7.37 12.17
C MET A 497 32.13 8.29 11.34
N GLN A 498 33.45 8.05 11.36
CA GLN A 498 34.40 8.79 10.52
C GLN A 498 34.08 8.66 9.04
N LYS A 499 33.80 7.43 8.59
CA LYS A 499 33.48 7.15 7.19
C LYS A 499 32.18 7.85 6.77
N ILE A 500 31.13 7.78 7.58
CA ILE A 500 29.87 8.49 7.33
C ILE A 500 30.11 10.01 7.23
N LEU A 501 30.79 10.60 8.23
CA LEU A 501 31.06 12.04 8.26
C LEU A 501 31.91 12.50 7.05
N SER A 502 32.85 11.67 6.60
CA SER A 502 33.65 11.96 5.40
C SER A 502 32.81 11.97 4.12
N GLN A 503 31.86 11.05 3.98
CA GLN A 503 31.00 10.92 2.80
C GLN A 503 30.03 12.09 2.66
N ILE A 504 29.61 12.68 3.78
CA ILE A 504 28.66 13.81 3.77
C ILE A 504 29.34 15.17 3.88
N ARG A 505 30.68 15.24 4.02
CA ARG A 505 31.44 16.48 4.29
C ARG A 505 30.95 17.65 3.47
N ASP A 506 30.88 17.47 2.15
CA ASP A 506 30.59 18.56 1.22
C ASP A 506 29.13 19.02 1.26
N LEU A 507 28.22 18.18 1.78
CA LEU A 507 26.80 18.49 1.97
C LEU A 507 26.54 19.27 3.26
N VAL A 508 27.41 19.11 4.27
CA VAL A 508 27.23 19.69 5.62
C VAL A 508 28.31 20.72 5.99
N THR A 509 29.10 21.18 5.02
CA THR A 509 30.12 22.22 5.20
C THR A 509 30.20 23.13 3.97
N THR A 510 30.82 24.30 4.09
CA THR A 510 31.01 25.24 2.96
C THR A 510 32.35 25.05 2.27
N THR A 511 32.41 25.27 0.95
CA THR A 511 33.68 25.22 0.20
C THR A 511 34.68 26.26 0.72
N ALA A 512 34.21 27.46 1.07
CA ALA A 512 35.06 28.52 1.61
C ALA A 512 35.72 28.11 2.94
N GLY A 513 34.94 27.58 3.89
CA GLY A 513 35.45 27.09 5.17
C GLY A 513 36.44 25.94 5.01
N ARG A 514 36.17 24.99 4.11
CA ARG A 514 37.10 23.90 3.78
C ARG A 514 38.44 24.42 3.25
N ASN A 515 38.41 25.37 2.31
CA ASN A 515 39.63 25.96 1.74
C ASN A 515 40.50 26.63 2.80
N VAL A 516 39.92 27.30 3.80
CA VAL A 516 40.67 27.89 4.92
C VAL A 516 41.41 26.79 5.69
N LEU A 517 40.73 25.70 6.05
CA LEU A 517 41.36 24.59 6.76
C LEU A 517 42.47 23.93 5.94
N ASP A 518 42.24 23.72 4.64
CA ASP A 518 43.18 23.04 3.75
C ASP A 518 44.45 23.86 3.46
N THR A 519 44.37 25.19 3.51
CA THR A 519 45.45 26.07 3.02
C THR A 519 46.07 26.97 4.09
N GLN A 520 45.35 27.28 5.17
CA GLN A 520 45.77 28.28 6.16
C GLN A 520 45.97 27.72 7.56
N ILE A 521 45.35 26.57 7.88
CA ILE A 521 45.44 25.97 9.21
C ILE A 521 46.50 24.88 9.22
N THR A 522 47.42 24.98 10.19
CA THR A 522 48.36 23.92 10.54
C THR A 522 48.09 23.40 11.94
N MET A 523 48.33 22.11 12.13
CA MET A 523 48.13 21.40 13.38
C MET A 523 49.47 21.10 14.04
N HIS A 524 49.49 21.03 15.37
CA HIS A 524 50.71 20.79 16.14
C HIS A 524 50.58 19.52 16.98
N PRO A 525 50.94 18.34 16.44
CA PRO A 525 50.76 17.07 17.14
C PRO A 525 51.63 16.88 18.37
N THR A 526 52.78 17.54 18.42
CA THR A 526 53.70 17.55 19.57
C THR A 526 54.05 18.99 19.95
N GLN A 527 54.06 19.30 21.24
CA GLN A 527 54.51 20.61 21.72
C GLN A 527 56.03 20.70 21.84
N THR A 528 56.69 19.58 22.13
CA THR A 528 58.15 19.53 22.32
C THR A 528 58.71 18.23 21.74
N PRO A 529 59.44 18.28 20.59
CA PRO A 529 59.65 19.45 19.73
C PRO A 529 58.35 19.91 19.06
N LEU A 530 58.22 21.21 18.79
CA LEU A 530 57.07 21.75 18.08
C LEU A 530 57.11 21.27 16.62
N THR A 531 56.21 20.34 16.28
CA THR A 531 56.01 19.90 14.90
C THR A 531 54.76 20.55 14.33
N SER A 532 54.75 20.82 13.02
CA SER A 532 53.60 21.41 12.33
C SER A 532 53.22 20.52 11.15
N THR A 533 51.95 20.13 11.06
CA THR A 533 51.41 19.34 9.97
C THR A 533 50.24 20.09 9.32
N PRO A 534 49.98 19.90 8.01
CA PRO A 534 48.74 20.37 7.39
C PRO A 534 47.51 19.80 8.10
N TRP A 535 46.34 20.40 7.86
CA TRP A 535 45.05 19.86 8.32
C TRP A 535 44.80 18.45 7.76
N ILE A 536 44.50 17.49 8.63
CA ILE A 536 44.19 16.11 8.24
C ILE A 536 42.70 15.82 8.49
N TRP A 537 41.93 15.73 7.40
CA TRP A 537 40.48 15.49 7.47
C TRP A 537 40.10 14.21 8.23
N SER A 538 40.84 13.11 8.04
CA SER A 538 40.57 11.85 8.73
C SER A 538 40.74 11.97 10.26
N GLU A 539 41.67 12.80 10.72
CA GLU A 539 41.84 13.11 12.15
C GLU A 539 40.69 13.98 12.65
N TYR A 540 40.28 15.00 11.89
CA TYR A 540 39.12 15.80 12.24
C TYR A 540 37.87 14.95 12.45
N TYR A 541 37.56 14.03 11.52
CA TYR A 541 36.40 13.14 11.68
C TYR A 541 36.56 12.20 12.87
N LYS A 542 37.79 11.74 13.16
CA LYS A 542 38.09 10.90 14.34
C LYS A 542 37.70 11.64 15.61
N PHE A 543 38.26 12.83 15.75
CA PHE A 543 38.12 13.69 16.91
C PHE A 543 36.68 14.18 17.07
N LEU A 544 36.01 14.48 15.96
CA LEU A 544 34.60 14.84 15.97
C LEU A 544 33.73 13.67 16.44
N SER A 545 34.02 12.45 16.01
CA SER A 545 33.29 11.25 16.45
C SER A 545 33.54 10.93 17.94
N LEU A 546 34.72 11.26 18.46
CA LEU A 546 35.07 11.10 19.89
C LEU A 546 34.45 12.14 20.81
N LYS A 547 34.00 13.30 20.29
CA LYS A 547 33.32 14.30 21.11
C LYS A 547 32.03 13.71 21.71
N GLY A 548 31.76 13.95 22.99
CA GLY A 548 30.65 13.34 23.72
C GLY A 548 31.00 12.00 24.37
N LEU A 549 32.17 11.41 24.07
CA LEU A 549 32.67 10.17 24.66
C LEU A 549 33.78 10.43 25.69
N GLU A 550 33.94 11.67 26.17
CA GLU A 550 35.06 12.07 27.03
C GLU A 550 35.09 11.34 28.38
N LYS A 551 33.96 10.77 28.82
CA LYS A 551 33.86 10.01 30.07
C LYS A 551 34.36 8.56 29.95
N THR A 552 34.51 8.04 28.73
CA THR A 552 34.91 6.65 28.46
C THR A 552 36.33 6.34 28.93
N VAL A 553 36.60 5.08 29.25
CA VAL A 553 37.95 4.60 29.58
C VAL A 553 38.86 4.75 28.36
N TYR A 554 38.35 4.42 27.18
CA TYR A 554 39.06 4.61 25.91
C TYR A 554 39.53 6.06 25.75
N PHE A 555 38.64 7.04 25.92
CA PHE A 555 39.00 8.45 25.74
C PHE A 555 40.02 8.91 26.78
N LYS A 556 39.81 8.59 28.07
CA LYS A 556 40.71 8.99 29.15
C LYS A 556 42.12 8.44 28.96
N ASN A 557 42.27 7.21 28.48
CA ASN A 557 43.56 6.57 28.26
C ASN A 557 44.29 7.12 27.01
N ASN A 558 43.56 7.36 25.92
CA ASN A 558 44.16 7.80 24.65
C ASN A 558 44.32 9.33 24.54
N PHE A 559 43.54 10.09 25.31
CA PHE A 559 43.56 11.56 25.33
C PHE A 559 43.59 12.09 26.78
N PRO A 560 44.61 11.75 27.60
CA PRO A 560 44.72 12.25 28.96
C PRO A 560 44.68 13.79 28.99
N THR A 561 43.97 14.37 29.95
CA THR A 561 43.87 15.83 30.09
C THR A 561 45.25 16.47 30.11
N GLY A 562 45.46 17.48 29.27
CA GLY A 562 46.74 18.20 29.16
C GLY A 562 47.80 17.55 28.27
N SER A 563 47.58 16.30 27.80
CA SER A 563 48.45 15.66 26.79
C SER A 563 48.44 16.40 25.45
N ASP A 564 49.47 16.17 24.64
CA ASP A 564 49.55 16.73 23.29
C ASP A 564 48.39 16.23 22.42
N GLN A 565 47.99 14.96 22.55
CA GLN A 565 46.84 14.39 21.85
C GLN A 565 45.53 15.08 22.23
N TRP A 566 45.31 15.37 23.53
CA TRP A 566 44.11 16.07 23.99
C TRP A 566 44.05 17.51 23.46
N LYS A 567 45.19 18.21 23.45
CA LYS A 567 45.29 19.56 22.90
C LYS A 567 45.07 19.57 21.38
N LEU A 568 45.66 18.60 20.67
CA LEU A 568 45.48 18.40 19.23
C LEU A 568 43.99 18.19 18.89
N LEU A 569 43.33 17.25 19.59
CA LEU A 569 41.89 17.00 19.46
C LEU A 569 41.09 18.29 19.65
N THR A 570 41.38 19.02 20.73
CA THR A 570 40.68 20.28 21.05
C THR A 570 40.83 21.31 19.93
N LYS A 571 42.03 21.45 19.37
CA LYS A 571 42.31 22.38 18.27
C LYS A 571 41.60 22.00 16.98
N TYR A 572 41.56 20.71 16.63
CA TYR A 572 40.76 20.24 15.48
C TYR A 572 39.29 20.59 15.62
N ILE A 573 38.72 20.39 16.81
CA ILE A 573 37.30 20.71 17.07
C ILE A 573 37.04 22.22 17.06
N GLU A 574 37.97 23.02 17.56
CA GLU A 574 37.93 24.49 17.55
C GLU A 574 37.96 25.03 16.12
N TYR A 575 39.00 24.71 15.34
CA TYR A 575 39.12 25.21 13.96
C TYR A 575 37.98 24.72 13.07
N GLY A 576 37.60 23.45 13.17
CA GLY A 576 36.46 22.94 12.42
C GLY A 576 35.15 23.65 12.77
N HIS A 577 34.94 24.01 14.05
CA HIS A 577 33.77 24.79 14.46
C HIS A 577 33.75 26.19 13.87
N ASN A 578 34.91 26.85 13.87
CA ASN A 578 35.04 28.24 13.46
C ASN A 578 34.92 28.40 11.95
N GLU A 579 35.43 27.46 11.15
CA GLU A 579 35.56 27.65 9.71
C GLU A 579 34.44 27.00 8.88
N LEU A 580 33.95 25.81 9.24
CA LEU A 580 33.18 24.96 8.30
C LEU A 580 31.77 25.42 7.94
N ASP A 581 31.23 26.40 8.65
CA ASP A 581 29.90 26.99 8.43
C ASP A 581 29.96 28.50 8.15
N LYS A 582 31.16 29.05 7.94
CA LYS A 582 31.36 30.38 7.32
C LYS A 582 31.06 30.29 5.84
#